data_AF-A0A950ZP22-F1
#
_entry.id   AF-A0A950ZP22-F1
#
_cell.length_a   1.000
_cell.length_b   1.000
_cell.length_c   1.000
_cell.angle_alpha   90.00
_cell.angle_beta   90.00
_cell.angle_gamma   90.00
#
_symmetry.space_group_name_H-M   'P 1'
#
loop_
_entity.id
_entity.type
_entity.pdbx_description
1 polymer ?
#
loop_
_entity_poly.entity_id
_entity_poly.type
_entity_poly.pdbx_seq_one_letter_code
_entity_poly.pdbx_strand_id
1 'polypeptide(L)'
;MADEDQPRCPFPHDSATSDKTGGRDERWTEEARKLAAERGHAHAAFSHLDADRAQRMAAGAVESRAASREVAQIDAAFVERVGRKMGYGHPLSERTGTLHFTWTPEAEARLQQVPEFCRELTRWRVEWTAHKQNLGTTITPDIMDVKYDMWGEVSHAIVQRHESDVEWTDAARQRLAGIPDFVRGQVMESVEGNARRMGQSVVDDDVIDATIQRWSETGDFHEGKYGFR
;
A
#
# COMPACT_ATOMS: atom_id res chain seq x y z
N MET A 1 -17.37 35.55 36.08
CA MET A 1 -17.46 34.09 35.83
C MET A 1 -16.92 33.90 34.43
N ALA A 2 -15.60 33.64 34.33
CA ALA A 2 -15.00 32.46 33.69
C ALA A 2 -15.34 32.42 32.17
N ASP A 3 -14.49 32.89 31.25
CA ASP A 3 -13.22 32.31 30.78
C ASP A 3 -13.28 30.80 30.50
N GLU A 4 -13.21 30.42 29.22
CA GLU A 4 -12.43 29.28 28.73
C GLU A 4 -12.26 29.40 27.19
N ASP A 5 -11.23 30.16 26.83
CA ASP A 5 -10.13 29.74 25.94
C ASP A 5 -10.35 28.42 25.16
N GLN A 6 -10.73 28.54 23.88
CA GLN A 6 -10.68 27.43 22.93
C GLN A 6 -9.37 27.58 22.13
N PRO A 7 -8.42 26.63 22.22
CA PRO A 7 -7.14 26.77 21.55
C PRO A 7 -7.35 26.76 20.04
N ARG A 8 -7.17 27.93 19.42
CA ARG A 8 -7.10 28.07 17.96
C ARG A 8 -5.79 27.46 17.50
N CYS A 9 -5.89 26.47 16.62
CA CYS A 9 -4.76 25.84 15.96
C CYS A 9 -3.87 26.93 15.30
N PRO A 10 -2.55 26.95 15.52
CA PRO A 10 -1.67 28.05 15.08
C PRO A 10 -1.31 28.01 13.59
N PHE A 11 -1.87 27.07 12.81
CA PHE A 11 -1.57 26.93 11.40
C PHE A 11 -2.66 27.58 10.54
N PRO A 12 -2.30 28.45 9.58
CA PRO A 12 -3.26 28.98 8.62
C PRO A 12 -3.82 27.83 7.78
N HIS A 13 -5.14 27.64 7.83
CA HIS A 13 -5.85 26.88 6.80
C HIS A 13 -5.85 27.73 5.54
N ASP A 14 -4.81 27.59 4.72
CA ASP A 14 -4.85 28.05 3.34
C ASP A 14 -5.90 27.22 2.60
N SER A 15 -7.12 27.72 2.61
CA SER A 15 -8.17 27.35 1.66
C SER A 15 -7.78 27.90 0.28
N ALA A 16 -6.81 27.25 -0.34
CA ALA A 16 -6.49 27.36 -1.75
C ALA A 16 -6.46 25.95 -2.33
N THR A 17 -7.62 25.46 -2.75
CA THR A 17 -7.70 24.37 -3.71
C THR A 17 -7.10 24.86 -5.03
N SER A 18 -5.78 24.84 -5.12
CA SER A 18 -5.06 24.91 -6.38
C SER A 18 -5.44 23.66 -7.15
N ASP A 19 -6.11 23.88 -8.27
CA ASP A 19 -6.34 22.91 -9.33
C ASP A 19 -4.98 22.39 -9.86
N LYS A 20 -4.39 21.42 -9.14
CA LYS A 20 -3.13 20.75 -9.49
C LYS A 20 -3.36 19.50 -10.34
N THR A 21 -4.40 19.49 -11.17
CA THR A 21 -4.67 18.40 -12.11
C THR A 21 -3.83 18.56 -13.38
N GLY A 22 -3.75 19.78 -13.93
CA GLY A 22 -3.06 20.06 -15.21
C GLY A 22 -1.57 19.67 -15.25
N GLY A 23 -0.81 19.90 -14.18
CA GLY A 23 0.63 19.57 -14.15
C GLY A 23 0.97 18.10 -13.84
N ARG A 24 -0.02 17.28 -13.45
CA ARG A 24 0.18 15.82 -13.31
C ARG A 24 0.02 15.12 -14.64
N ASP A 25 -0.97 15.54 -15.42
CA ASP A 25 -1.21 14.98 -16.73
C ASP A 25 -0.03 15.23 -17.67
N GLU A 26 0.53 16.44 -17.72
CA GLU A 26 1.64 16.79 -18.62
C GLU A 26 2.91 15.92 -18.49
N ARG A 27 3.13 15.23 -17.36
CA ARG A 27 4.31 14.38 -17.15
C ARG A 27 4.22 13.04 -17.88
N TRP A 28 3.03 12.57 -18.17
CA TRP A 28 2.83 11.28 -18.82
C TRP A 28 2.93 11.41 -20.33
N THR A 29 3.65 10.50 -20.97
CA THR A 29 3.47 10.29 -22.41
C THR A 29 2.15 9.58 -22.66
N GLU A 30 1.55 9.78 -23.83
CA GLU A 30 0.28 9.16 -24.18
C GLU A 30 0.36 7.62 -24.14
N GLU A 31 1.44 7.05 -24.68
CA GLU A 31 1.70 5.61 -24.64
C GLU A 31 1.82 5.07 -23.20
N ALA A 32 2.41 5.84 -22.29
CA ALA A 32 2.50 5.45 -20.89
C ALA A 32 1.13 5.41 -20.21
N ARG A 33 0.28 6.43 -20.46
CA ARG A 33 -1.09 6.46 -19.93
C ARG A 33 -1.90 5.28 -20.43
N LYS A 34 -1.85 5.05 -21.74
CA LYS A 34 -2.53 3.95 -22.39
C LYS A 34 -2.09 2.60 -21.82
N LEU A 35 -0.79 2.36 -21.70
CA LEU A 35 -0.26 1.13 -21.13
C LEU A 35 -0.75 0.89 -19.68
N ALA A 36 -0.70 1.90 -18.82
CA ALA A 36 -1.16 1.77 -17.44
C ALA A 36 -2.68 1.51 -17.36
N ALA A 37 -3.47 2.22 -18.19
CA ALA A 37 -4.92 2.07 -18.26
C ALA A 37 -5.33 0.70 -18.82
N GLU A 38 -4.67 0.21 -19.87
CA GLU A 38 -4.91 -1.11 -20.46
C GLU A 38 -4.59 -2.23 -19.48
N ARG A 39 -3.43 -2.17 -18.80
CA ARG A 39 -3.08 -3.14 -17.75
C ARG A 39 -4.07 -3.10 -16.60
N GLY A 40 -4.38 -1.91 -16.09
CA GLY A 40 -5.35 -1.74 -15.00
C GLY A 40 -6.71 -2.36 -15.35
N HIS A 41 -7.23 -2.05 -16.55
CA HIS A 41 -8.50 -2.60 -17.02
C HIS A 41 -8.45 -4.12 -17.22
N ALA A 42 -7.46 -4.62 -17.96
CA ALA A 42 -7.34 -6.04 -18.26
C ALA A 42 -7.16 -6.89 -17.00
N HIS A 43 -6.37 -6.40 -16.04
CA HIS A 43 -6.07 -7.14 -14.82
C HIS A 43 -7.14 -7.01 -13.74
N ALA A 44 -8.10 -6.07 -13.86
CA ALA A 44 -9.27 -6.02 -12.99
C ALA A 44 -10.02 -7.35 -12.99
N ALA A 45 -10.09 -8.03 -14.15
CA ALA A 45 -10.75 -9.33 -14.32
C ALA A 45 -10.13 -10.48 -13.49
N PHE A 46 -8.91 -10.30 -12.95
CA PHE A 46 -8.24 -11.28 -12.09
C PHE A 46 -8.17 -10.85 -10.62
N SER A 47 -8.97 -9.86 -10.25
CA SER A 47 -9.03 -9.29 -8.91
C SER A 47 -10.48 -9.07 -8.50
N HIS A 48 -10.70 -8.67 -7.25
CA HIS A 48 -12.00 -8.21 -6.77
C HIS A 48 -12.19 -6.69 -6.94
N LEU A 49 -11.36 -6.04 -7.77
CA LEU A 49 -11.42 -4.62 -8.02
C LEU A 49 -12.28 -4.33 -9.25
N ASP A 50 -13.08 -3.27 -9.21
CA ASP A 50 -13.65 -2.72 -10.43
C ASP A 50 -12.55 -2.15 -11.34
N ALA A 51 -12.85 -2.05 -12.64
CA ALA A 51 -11.89 -1.62 -13.65
C ALA A 51 -11.33 -0.21 -13.38
N ASP A 52 -12.18 0.72 -12.94
CA ASP A 52 -11.76 2.09 -12.70
C ASP A 52 -10.81 2.17 -11.49
N ARG A 53 -11.09 1.41 -10.42
CA ARG A 53 -10.24 1.28 -9.24
C ARG A 53 -8.91 0.63 -9.61
N ALA A 54 -8.91 -0.41 -10.42
CA ALA A 54 -7.69 -1.07 -10.88
C ALA A 54 -6.82 -0.15 -11.74
N GLN A 55 -7.43 0.64 -12.63
CA GLN A 55 -6.74 1.68 -13.42
C GLN A 55 -6.17 2.79 -12.55
N ARG A 56 -6.96 3.34 -11.62
CA ARG A 56 -6.47 4.34 -10.66
C ARG A 56 -5.31 3.79 -9.82
N MET A 57 -5.41 2.53 -9.39
CA MET A 57 -4.33 1.88 -8.63
C MET A 57 -3.06 1.73 -9.45
N ALA A 58 -3.17 1.30 -10.70
CA ALA A 58 -2.05 1.20 -11.63
C ALA A 58 -1.37 2.56 -11.85
N ALA A 59 -2.15 3.62 -12.11
CA ALA A 59 -1.63 4.98 -12.27
C ALA A 59 -1.00 5.50 -10.97
N GLY A 60 -1.69 5.35 -9.84
CA GLY A 60 -1.21 5.78 -8.52
C GLY A 60 0.14 5.15 -8.15
N ALA A 61 0.32 3.85 -8.41
CA ALA A 61 1.61 3.18 -8.21
C ALA A 61 2.73 3.84 -9.03
N VAL A 62 2.49 4.16 -10.31
CA VAL A 62 3.46 4.82 -11.18
C VAL A 62 3.78 6.23 -10.68
N GLU A 63 2.76 7.04 -10.39
CA GLU A 63 2.93 8.41 -9.91
C GLU A 63 3.71 8.45 -8.60
N SER A 64 3.39 7.55 -7.67
CA SER A 64 4.09 7.47 -6.40
C SER A 64 5.57 7.10 -6.56
N ARG A 65 5.88 6.18 -7.47
CA ARG A 65 7.26 5.80 -7.81
C ARG A 65 7.99 6.90 -8.59
N ALA A 66 7.30 7.67 -9.41
CA ALA A 66 7.88 8.80 -10.13
C ALA A 66 8.22 9.94 -9.18
N ALA A 67 7.31 10.29 -8.27
CA ALA A 67 7.51 11.33 -7.26
C ALA A 67 8.69 11.02 -6.33
N SER A 68 8.78 9.79 -5.81
CA SER A 68 9.88 9.38 -4.91
C SER A 68 11.26 9.33 -5.58
N ARG A 69 11.33 9.38 -6.92
CA ARG A 69 12.57 9.33 -7.70
C ARG A 69 12.80 10.60 -8.52
N GLU A 70 11.99 11.64 -8.31
CA GLU A 70 12.05 12.91 -9.04
C GLU A 70 12.06 12.73 -10.58
N VAL A 71 11.28 11.76 -11.06
CA VAL A 71 11.19 11.46 -12.49
C VAL A 71 10.38 12.56 -13.18
N ALA A 72 11.03 13.29 -14.09
CA ALA A 72 10.44 14.42 -14.81
C ALA A 72 9.37 14.00 -15.83
N GLN A 73 9.58 12.87 -16.53
CA GLN A 73 8.66 12.34 -17.54
C GLN A 73 8.40 10.85 -17.33
N ILE A 74 7.13 10.46 -17.36
CA ILE A 74 6.66 9.08 -17.22
C ILE A 74 6.43 8.51 -18.63
N ASP A 75 7.37 7.70 -19.09
CA ASP A 75 7.28 6.96 -20.36
C ASP A 75 6.82 5.50 -20.14
N ALA A 76 6.47 4.81 -21.24
CA ALA A 76 6.01 3.42 -21.17
C ALA A 76 7.05 2.50 -20.53
N ALA A 77 8.34 2.72 -20.80
CA ALA A 77 9.41 1.94 -20.20
C ALA A 77 9.48 2.10 -18.67
N PHE A 78 9.17 3.28 -18.13
CA PHE A 78 9.06 3.52 -16.70
C PHE A 78 7.87 2.76 -16.11
N VAL A 79 6.70 2.84 -16.76
CA VAL A 79 5.49 2.10 -16.35
C VAL A 79 5.77 0.60 -16.26
N GLU A 80 6.43 0.03 -17.27
CA GLU A 80 6.82 -1.39 -17.26
C GLU A 80 7.79 -1.73 -16.13
N ARG A 81 8.81 -0.88 -15.90
CA ARG A 81 9.77 -1.08 -14.79
C ARG A 81 9.08 -1.05 -13.44
N VAL A 82 8.08 -0.18 -13.25
CA VAL A 82 7.27 -0.18 -12.03
C VAL A 82 6.46 -1.47 -11.96
N GLY A 83 5.76 -1.85 -13.02
CA GLY A 83 4.98 -3.10 -13.10
C GLY A 83 5.79 -4.36 -12.77
N ARG A 84 7.04 -4.48 -13.25
CA ARG A 84 7.94 -5.59 -12.90
C ARG A 84 8.30 -5.66 -11.42
N LYS A 85 8.36 -4.52 -10.75
CA LYS A 85 8.58 -4.44 -9.30
C LYS A 85 7.30 -4.66 -8.50
N MET A 86 6.14 -4.50 -9.13
CA MET A 86 4.88 -4.85 -8.51
C MET A 86 4.74 -6.38 -8.44
N GLY A 87 4.27 -6.87 -7.30
CA GLY A 87 4.03 -8.29 -7.10
C GLY A 87 2.86 -8.82 -7.94
N TYR A 88 2.75 -10.14 -8.03
CA TYR A 88 1.57 -10.82 -8.55
C TYR A 88 0.29 -10.25 -7.92
N GLY A 89 -0.77 -10.13 -8.73
CA GLY A 89 -2.09 -9.64 -8.33
C GLY A 89 -2.27 -8.13 -8.52
N HIS A 90 -1.20 -7.33 -8.42
CA HIS A 90 -1.30 -5.89 -8.63
C HIS A 90 -1.69 -5.54 -10.08
N PRO A 91 -2.63 -4.61 -10.34
CA PRO A 91 -3.12 -4.33 -11.69
C PRO A 91 -2.05 -3.90 -12.71
N LEU A 92 -0.97 -3.25 -12.24
CA LEU A 92 0.16 -2.87 -13.11
C LEU A 92 1.15 -4.01 -13.40
N SER A 93 1.14 -5.08 -12.60
CA SER A 93 2.10 -6.18 -12.74
C SER A 93 1.79 -7.02 -13.97
N GLU A 94 2.82 -7.35 -14.77
CA GLU A 94 2.70 -8.26 -15.91
C GLU A 94 2.45 -9.71 -15.50
N ARG A 95 2.55 -10.01 -14.19
CA ARG A 95 2.29 -11.35 -13.63
C ARG A 95 0.82 -11.55 -13.27
N THR A 96 0.03 -10.49 -13.23
CA THR A 96 -1.37 -10.59 -12.82
C THR A 96 -2.16 -11.36 -13.87
N GLY A 97 -2.97 -12.31 -13.42
CA GLY A 97 -3.70 -13.23 -14.31
C GLY A 97 -2.88 -14.41 -14.82
N THR A 98 -1.57 -14.53 -14.54
CA THR A 98 -0.77 -15.68 -14.99
C THR A 98 -0.96 -16.94 -14.13
N LEU A 99 -1.66 -16.81 -13.00
CA LEU A 99 -1.95 -17.90 -12.06
C LEU A 99 -3.43 -17.86 -11.69
N HIS A 100 -3.97 -19.03 -11.37
CA HIS A 100 -5.37 -19.19 -10.96
C HIS A 100 -5.44 -19.97 -9.65
N PHE A 101 -6.22 -19.43 -8.72
CA PHE A 101 -6.43 -19.99 -7.40
C PHE A 101 -7.92 -20.14 -7.12
N THR A 102 -8.26 -21.14 -6.31
CA THR A 102 -9.60 -21.28 -5.72
C THR A 102 -9.47 -21.10 -4.23
N TRP A 103 -10.25 -20.19 -3.64
CA TRP A 103 -10.27 -20.02 -2.20
C TRP A 103 -11.39 -20.86 -1.60
N THR A 104 -11.06 -21.57 -0.51
CA THR A 104 -12.06 -22.27 0.29
C THR A 104 -12.98 -21.26 1.01
N PRO A 105 -14.25 -21.61 1.29
CA PRO A 105 -15.15 -20.74 2.05
C PRO A 105 -14.58 -20.29 3.39
N GLU A 106 -13.84 -21.16 4.07
CA GLU A 106 -13.19 -20.88 5.35
C GLU A 106 -12.06 -19.85 5.19
N ALA A 107 -11.25 -19.96 4.14
CA ALA A 107 -10.21 -18.98 3.84
C ALA A 107 -10.79 -17.62 3.43
N GLU A 108 -11.88 -17.61 2.65
CA GLU A 108 -12.61 -16.38 2.33
C GLU A 108 -13.15 -15.71 3.60
N ALA A 109 -13.83 -16.46 4.47
CA ALA A 109 -14.36 -15.95 5.73
C ALA A 109 -13.26 -15.36 6.62
N ARG A 110 -12.08 -16.00 6.67
CA ARG A 110 -10.91 -15.48 7.39
C ARG A 110 -10.39 -14.19 6.76
N LEU A 111 -10.31 -14.13 5.43
CA LEU A 111 -9.88 -12.93 4.71
C LEU A 111 -10.84 -11.75 4.93
N GLN A 112 -12.13 -12.00 5.17
CA GLN A 112 -13.10 -10.95 5.50
C GLN A 112 -12.78 -10.20 6.80
N GLN A 113 -12.04 -10.82 7.72
CA GLN A 113 -11.60 -10.18 8.98
C GLN A 113 -10.48 -9.15 8.76
N VAL A 114 -9.80 -9.20 7.60
CA VAL A 114 -8.83 -8.18 7.21
C VAL A 114 -9.58 -6.90 6.81
N PRO A 115 -9.13 -5.71 7.24
CA PRO A 115 -9.70 -4.45 6.80
C PRO A 115 -9.83 -4.37 5.28
N GLU A 116 -10.96 -3.88 4.80
CA GLU A 116 -11.33 -3.90 3.37
C GLU A 116 -10.22 -3.35 2.46
N PHE A 117 -9.60 -2.23 2.84
CA PHE A 117 -8.56 -1.58 2.05
C PHE A 117 -7.32 -2.45 1.82
N CYS A 118 -7.01 -3.38 2.74
CA CYS A 118 -5.90 -4.32 2.65
C CYS A 118 -6.29 -5.68 2.08
N ARG A 119 -7.59 -5.98 1.96
CA ARG A 119 -8.06 -7.35 1.76
C ARG A 119 -7.51 -7.97 0.48
N GLU A 120 -7.66 -7.25 -0.63
CA GLU A 120 -7.19 -7.70 -1.93
C GLU A 120 -5.65 -7.79 -1.98
N LEU A 121 -4.97 -6.88 -1.28
CA LEU A 121 -3.52 -6.89 -1.15
C LEU A 121 -3.05 -8.12 -0.36
N THR A 122 -3.74 -8.48 0.72
CA THR A 122 -3.48 -9.70 1.49
C THR A 122 -3.72 -10.95 0.63
N ARG A 123 -4.81 -10.99 -0.14
CA ARG A 123 -5.12 -12.09 -1.07
C ARG A 123 -3.95 -12.36 -2.00
N TRP A 124 -3.47 -11.32 -2.70
CA TRP A 124 -2.35 -11.44 -3.63
C TRP A 124 -1.08 -12.00 -2.98
N ARG A 125 -0.82 -11.64 -1.72
CA ARG A 125 0.37 -12.09 -0.99
C ARG A 125 0.26 -13.53 -0.54
N VAL A 126 -0.93 -13.98 -0.16
CA VAL A 126 -1.19 -15.39 0.16
C VAL A 126 -1.06 -16.26 -1.10
N GLU A 127 -1.70 -15.86 -2.20
CA GLU A 127 -1.63 -16.56 -3.48
C GLU A 127 -0.19 -16.65 -4.02
N TRP A 128 0.54 -15.54 -3.96
CA TRP A 128 1.93 -15.51 -4.35
C TRP A 128 2.80 -16.43 -3.49
N THR A 129 2.55 -16.48 -2.18
CA THR A 129 3.23 -17.41 -1.27
C THR A 129 2.90 -18.86 -1.59
N ALA A 130 1.62 -19.18 -1.85
CA ALA A 130 1.20 -20.53 -2.23
C ALA A 130 1.94 -21.02 -3.49
N HIS A 131 2.03 -20.18 -4.51
CA HIS A 131 2.82 -20.49 -5.71
C HIS A 131 4.31 -20.64 -5.41
N LYS A 132 4.91 -19.69 -4.67
CA LYS A 132 6.35 -19.70 -4.38
C LYS A 132 6.82 -20.88 -3.52
N GLN A 133 5.95 -21.38 -2.65
CA GLN A 133 6.23 -22.52 -1.79
C GLN A 133 5.66 -23.84 -2.32
N ASN A 134 5.05 -23.84 -3.52
CA ASN A 134 4.41 -25.01 -4.13
C ASN A 134 3.33 -25.66 -3.24
N LEU A 135 2.50 -24.86 -2.58
CA LEU A 135 1.44 -25.31 -1.66
C LEU A 135 0.14 -25.70 -2.37
N GLY A 136 0.12 -25.68 -3.72
CA GLY A 136 -1.05 -25.92 -4.54
C GLY A 136 -1.83 -24.65 -4.88
N THR A 137 -2.95 -24.82 -5.60
CA THR A 137 -3.79 -23.72 -6.11
C THR A 137 -5.11 -23.55 -5.36
N THR A 138 -5.38 -24.40 -4.36
CA THR A 138 -6.56 -24.26 -3.48
C THR A 138 -6.11 -23.59 -2.19
N ILE A 139 -6.51 -22.34 -1.97
CA ILE A 139 -6.15 -21.56 -0.78
C ILE A 139 -7.05 -21.97 0.40
N THR A 140 -6.41 -22.55 1.41
CA THR A 140 -7.00 -22.94 2.69
C THR A 140 -6.54 -22.00 3.82
N PRO A 141 -7.19 -22.00 5.00
CA PRO A 141 -6.68 -21.29 6.16
C PRO A 141 -5.22 -21.62 6.51
N ASP A 142 -4.80 -22.87 6.38
CA ASP A 142 -3.41 -23.30 6.65
C ASP A 142 -2.39 -22.60 5.72
N ILE A 143 -2.75 -22.39 4.45
CA ILE A 143 -1.89 -21.64 3.51
C ILE A 143 -1.82 -20.15 3.89
N MET A 144 -2.91 -19.59 4.44
CA MET A 144 -2.88 -18.23 5.00
C MET A 144 -1.95 -18.16 6.21
N ASP A 145 -1.98 -19.16 7.10
CA ASP A 145 -1.11 -19.25 8.27
C ASP A 145 0.36 -19.24 7.88
N VAL A 146 0.76 -20.02 6.85
CA VAL A 146 2.14 -19.98 6.33
C VAL A 146 2.56 -18.54 6.00
N LYS A 147 1.69 -17.74 5.37
CA LYS A 147 2.01 -16.35 5.06
C LYS A 147 2.02 -15.47 6.32
N TYR A 148 1.09 -15.67 7.24
CA TYR A 148 0.99 -14.85 8.44
C TYR A 148 2.17 -15.09 9.38
N ASP A 149 2.63 -16.33 9.49
CA ASP A 149 3.82 -16.71 10.25
C ASP A 149 5.08 -16.03 9.67
N MET A 150 5.26 -16.08 8.35
CA MET A 150 6.35 -15.37 7.68
C MET A 150 6.31 -13.85 7.91
N TRP A 151 5.11 -13.27 7.93
CA TRP A 151 4.97 -11.86 8.28
C TRP A 151 5.29 -11.60 9.76
N GLY A 152 4.88 -12.50 10.64
CA GLY A 152 5.19 -12.47 12.06
C GLY A 152 6.68 -12.40 12.31
N GLU A 153 7.44 -13.37 11.78
CA GLU A 153 8.90 -13.40 11.90
C GLU A 153 9.55 -12.05 11.53
N VAL A 154 9.11 -11.45 10.41
CA VAL A 154 9.61 -10.14 9.98
C VAL A 154 9.14 -9.01 10.89
N SER A 155 7.88 -9.03 11.33
CA SER A 155 7.29 -8.03 12.24
C SER A 155 8.04 -7.99 13.56
N HIS A 156 8.21 -9.15 14.20
CA HIS A 156 8.91 -9.29 15.47
C HIS A 156 10.37 -8.86 15.34
N ALA A 157 11.04 -9.24 14.24
CA ALA A 157 12.41 -8.79 13.97
C ALA A 157 12.50 -7.28 13.75
N ILE A 158 11.48 -6.61 13.20
CA ILE A 158 11.43 -5.14 13.08
C ILE A 158 11.31 -4.53 14.47
N VAL A 159 10.32 -4.97 15.25
CA VAL A 159 10.07 -4.44 16.60
C VAL A 159 11.28 -4.62 17.51
N GLN A 160 11.95 -5.78 17.47
CA GLN A 160 13.11 -6.06 18.32
C GLN A 160 14.33 -5.19 18.03
N ARG A 161 14.57 -4.84 16.76
CA ARG A 161 15.69 -3.98 16.34
C ARG A 161 15.32 -2.51 16.23
N HIS A 162 14.07 -2.16 16.55
CA HIS A 162 13.55 -0.83 16.30
C HIS A 162 14.24 0.17 17.23
N GLU A 163 15.02 1.03 16.61
CA GLU A 163 15.58 2.24 17.20
C GLU A 163 15.08 3.36 16.29
N SER A 164 14.14 4.18 16.75
CA SER A 164 13.58 5.26 15.92
C SER A 164 13.66 6.60 16.61
N ASP A 165 14.15 7.57 15.84
CA ASP A 165 14.21 8.98 16.19
C ASP A 165 12.88 9.71 15.91
N VAL A 166 11.83 8.99 15.48
CA VAL A 166 10.52 9.57 15.18
C VAL A 166 9.62 9.42 16.40
N GLU A 167 9.15 10.54 16.95
CA GLU A 167 8.22 10.50 18.07
C GLU A 167 6.82 10.10 17.60
N TRP A 168 6.04 9.45 18.46
CA TRP A 168 4.63 9.15 18.19
C TRP A 168 3.75 9.92 19.17
N THR A 169 2.55 10.31 18.75
CA THR A 169 1.50 10.77 19.67
C THR A 169 0.87 9.59 20.41
N ASP A 170 0.21 9.84 21.55
CA ASP A 170 -0.50 8.78 22.28
C ASP A 170 -1.64 8.15 21.48
N ALA A 171 -2.39 8.98 20.72
CA ALA A 171 -3.46 8.51 19.84
C ALA A 171 -2.92 7.57 18.74
N ALA A 172 -1.83 7.98 18.06
CA ALA A 172 -1.19 7.16 17.05
C ALA A 172 -0.63 5.84 17.62
N ARG A 173 -0.02 5.87 18.82
CA ARG A 173 0.42 4.66 19.54
C ARG A 173 -0.75 3.71 19.81
N GLN A 174 -1.90 4.23 20.24
CA GLN A 174 -3.08 3.42 20.50
C GLN A 174 -3.60 2.75 19.22
N ARG A 175 -3.59 3.45 18.08
CA ARG A 175 -3.95 2.86 16.79
C ARG A 175 -3.00 1.76 16.38
N LEU A 176 -1.68 1.98 16.52
CA LEU A 176 -0.67 0.96 16.25
C LEU A 176 -0.85 -0.29 17.14
N ALA A 177 -1.19 -0.10 18.41
CA ALA A 177 -1.44 -1.20 19.34
C ALA A 177 -2.63 -2.09 18.92
N GLY A 178 -3.64 -1.51 18.25
CA GLY A 178 -4.77 -2.24 17.68
C GLY A 178 -4.43 -3.09 16.45
N ILE A 179 -3.25 -2.89 15.85
CA ILE A 179 -2.81 -3.66 14.69
C ILE A 179 -2.33 -5.05 15.13
N PRO A 180 -2.70 -6.13 14.41
CA PRO A 180 -2.24 -7.47 14.71
C PRO A 180 -0.72 -7.56 14.77
N ASP A 181 -0.22 -8.26 15.79
CA ASP A 181 1.20 -8.35 16.09
C ASP A 181 2.05 -8.84 14.90
N PHE A 182 1.53 -9.82 14.13
CA PHE A 182 2.25 -10.39 13.00
C PHE A 182 2.50 -9.43 11.82
N VAL A 183 1.90 -8.23 11.81
CA VAL A 183 2.18 -7.17 10.81
C VAL A 183 2.55 -5.82 11.42
N ARG A 184 2.45 -5.68 12.76
CA ARG A 184 2.61 -4.40 13.45
C ARG A 184 3.95 -3.74 13.16
N GLY A 185 5.04 -4.51 13.13
CA GLY A 185 6.38 -4.02 12.84
C GLY A 185 6.49 -3.40 11.44
N GLN A 186 5.97 -4.08 10.41
CA GLN A 186 5.95 -3.56 9.05
C GLN A 186 5.09 -2.30 8.92
N VAL A 187 3.93 -2.24 9.62
CA VAL A 187 3.10 -1.02 9.63
C VAL A 187 3.85 0.13 10.30
N MET A 188 4.46 -0.09 11.45
CA MET A 188 5.25 0.91 12.16
C MET A 188 6.37 1.48 11.27
N GLU A 189 7.19 0.62 10.66
CA GLU A 189 8.27 1.04 9.75
C GLU A 189 7.72 1.84 8.55
N SER A 190 6.57 1.43 8.02
CA SER A 190 5.94 2.11 6.90
C SER A 190 5.40 3.49 7.28
N VAL A 191 4.71 3.61 8.42
CA VAL A 191 4.16 4.87 8.92
C VAL A 191 5.29 5.86 9.23
N GLU A 192 6.35 5.43 9.92
CA GLU A 192 7.52 6.29 10.17
C GLU A 192 8.26 6.67 8.89
N GLY A 193 8.36 5.75 7.92
CA GLY A 193 8.89 6.05 6.60
C GLY A 193 8.07 7.12 5.87
N ASN A 194 6.75 7.10 6.04
CA ASN A 194 5.85 8.13 5.51
C ASN A 194 6.01 9.47 6.22
N ALA A 195 6.08 9.48 7.56
CA ALA A 195 6.37 10.70 8.32
C ALA A 195 7.64 11.39 7.82
N ARG A 196 8.75 10.63 7.71
CA ARG A 196 10.04 11.17 7.20
C ARG A 196 9.91 11.72 5.79
N ARG A 197 9.16 11.05 4.90
CA ARG A 197 8.94 11.52 3.52
C ARG A 197 8.11 12.81 3.47
N MET A 198 7.18 12.97 4.40
CA MET A 198 6.36 14.17 4.56
C MET A 198 7.12 15.30 5.29
N GLY A 199 8.36 15.05 5.74
CA GLY A 199 9.15 16.00 6.53
C GLY A 199 8.64 16.15 7.97
N GLN A 200 7.84 15.21 8.46
CA GLN A 200 7.31 15.20 9.82
C GLN A 200 8.22 14.37 10.73
N SER A 201 8.52 14.91 11.91
CA SER A 201 9.30 14.25 12.97
C SER A 201 8.42 13.58 14.02
N VAL A 202 7.10 13.77 13.94
CA VAL A 202 6.10 13.18 14.85
C VAL A 202 5.07 12.42 14.02
N VAL A 203 4.75 11.20 14.45
CA VAL A 203 3.66 10.39 13.92
C VAL A 203 2.38 10.67 14.69
N ASP A 204 1.44 11.31 14.02
CA ASP A 204 0.06 11.54 14.47
C ASP A 204 -0.93 10.73 13.63
N ASP A 205 -2.23 10.96 13.84
CA ASP A 205 -3.29 10.27 13.11
C ASP A 205 -3.28 10.59 11.62
N ASP A 206 -2.89 11.81 11.23
CA ASP A 206 -2.83 12.24 9.83
C ASP A 206 -1.74 11.49 9.06
N VAL A 207 -0.59 11.22 9.69
CA VAL A 207 0.46 10.36 9.09
C VAL A 207 -0.05 8.95 8.84
N ILE A 208 -0.77 8.37 9.79
CA ILE A 208 -1.32 7.02 9.65
C ILE A 208 -2.36 7.00 8.52
N ASP A 209 -3.27 7.98 8.50
CA ASP A 209 -4.33 8.08 7.49
C ASP A 209 -3.74 8.31 6.09
N ALA A 210 -2.74 9.18 5.97
CA ALA A 210 -2.02 9.38 4.72
C ALA A 210 -1.31 8.10 4.24
N THR A 211 -0.76 7.32 5.17
CA THR A 211 -0.13 6.02 4.85
C THR A 211 -1.16 5.02 4.32
N ILE A 212 -2.31 4.88 4.99
CA ILE A 212 -3.42 4.01 4.59
C ILE A 212 -4.02 4.44 3.25
N GLN A 213 -4.23 5.75 3.07
CA GLN A 213 -4.77 6.29 1.84
C GLN A 213 -3.85 5.96 0.67
N ARG A 214 -2.55 6.22 0.84
CA ARG A 214 -1.54 5.93 -0.17
C ARG A 214 -1.50 4.44 -0.53
N TRP A 215 -1.54 3.57 0.46
CA TRP A 215 -1.65 2.13 0.26
C TRP A 215 -2.89 1.71 -0.53
N SER A 216 -4.02 2.34 -0.25
CA SER A 216 -5.28 2.12 -0.95
C SER A 216 -5.22 2.60 -2.40
N GLU A 217 -4.55 3.73 -2.64
CA GLU A 217 -4.37 4.34 -3.96
C GLU A 217 -3.32 3.66 -4.82
N THR A 218 -2.27 3.08 -4.23
CA THR A 218 -1.13 2.55 -5.00
C THR A 218 -1.08 1.04 -5.02
N GLY A 219 -1.73 0.34 -4.08
CA GLY A 219 -1.56 -1.09 -3.89
C GLY A 219 -0.12 -1.53 -3.56
N ASP A 220 0.75 -0.59 -3.13
CA ASP A 220 2.16 -0.83 -2.86
C ASP A 220 2.48 -0.81 -1.36
N PHE A 221 2.49 -1.99 -0.74
CA PHE A 221 2.82 -2.15 0.69
C PHE A 221 4.33 -2.27 0.98
N HIS A 222 5.19 -2.35 -0.03
CA HIS A 222 6.59 -2.79 0.16
C HIS A 222 7.61 -1.71 -0.20
N GLU A 223 7.54 -0.59 0.51
CA GLU A 223 8.40 0.56 0.23
C GLU A 223 9.60 0.74 1.15
N GLY A 224 9.79 -0.20 2.07
CA GLY A 224 11.06 -0.28 2.78
C GLY A 224 12.24 -0.49 1.82
N LYS A 225 13.43 -0.08 2.25
CA LYS A 225 14.74 -0.39 1.63
C LYS A 225 14.93 -1.91 1.38
N TYR A 226 14.08 -2.74 2.00
CA TYR A 226 14.02 -4.19 1.94
C TYR A 226 12.83 -4.75 1.16
N GLY A 227 12.19 -3.97 0.27
CA GLY A 227 11.28 -4.54 -0.72
C GLY A 227 11.99 -5.71 -1.42
N PHE A 228 11.38 -6.90 -1.36
CA PHE A 228 11.97 -8.19 -1.75
C PHE A 228 12.96 -8.05 -2.91
N ARG A 229 14.24 -8.27 -2.63
CA ARG A 229 15.24 -8.62 -3.65
C ARG A 229 15.00 -10.04 -4.13
#